data_AF-A0A951AWD9-F1
#
_entry.id   AF-A0A951AWD9-F1
#
_cell.length_a   1.000
_cell.length_b   1.000
_cell.length_c   1.000
_cell.angle_alpha   90.00
_cell.angle_beta   90.00
_cell.angle_gamma   90.00
#
_symmetry.space_group_name_H-M   'P 1'
#
loop_
_entity.id
_entity.type
_entity.pdbx_description
1 polymer ?
#
loop_
_entity_poly.entity_id
_entity_poly.type
_entity_poly.pdbx_seq_one_letter_code
_entity_poly.pdbx_strand_id
1 'polypeptide(L)'
;MWLWYSRPDLSDTDLNRLWRAFLRRFDLEHTFRFLKQTLGWTRPRIRTPNQGDRWTWIILAAHTQLRLARHLTHDLRRPWEKPVTEPHRLTPTRIRRGFRNLRPKTTLPASAPKPSR
;
A
#
# COMPACT_ATOMS: atom_id res chain seq x y z
N MET A 1 -21.08 -15.56 2.17
CA MET A 1 -20.03 -16.22 2.97
C MET A 1 -19.53 -17.53 2.36
N TRP A 2 -20.39 -18.29 1.66
CA TRP A 2 -20.07 -19.48 0.86
C TRP A 2 -18.81 -19.36 -0.02
N LEU A 3 -18.51 -18.16 -0.54
CA LEU A 3 -17.30 -17.96 -1.35
C LEU A 3 -15.98 -18.18 -0.58
N TRP A 4 -16.00 -18.11 0.76
CA TRP A 4 -14.80 -18.10 1.62
C TRP A 4 -14.72 -19.29 2.57
N TYR A 5 -15.82 -20.01 2.78
CA TYR A 5 -15.86 -21.19 3.63
C TYR A 5 -17.00 -22.09 3.17
N SER A 6 -16.72 -23.39 3.02
CA SER A 6 -17.63 -24.38 2.46
C SER A 6 -17.97 -25.52 3.42
N ARG A 7 -17.38 -25.56 4.62
CA ARG A 7 -17.70 -26.61 5.59
C ARG A 7 -18.92 -26.22 6.44
N PRO A 8 -19.75 -27.20 6.84
CA PRO A 8 -20.95 -26.94 7.63
C PRO A 8 -20.67 -26.77 9.14
N ASP A 9 -19.51 -27.18 9.64
CA ASP A 9 -19.11 -27.20 11.05
C ASP A 9 -18.43 -25.89 11.52
N LEU A 10 -18.99 -24.76 11.10
CA LEU A 10 -18.42 -23.45 11.37
C LEU A 10 -18.68 -23.03 12.83
N SER A 11 -17.62 -22.87 13.63
CA SER A 11 -17.77 -22.33 14.99
C SER A 11 -18.25 -20.88 14.96
N ASP A 12 -18.96 -20.43 16.00
CA ASP A 12 -19.38 -19.03 16.12
C ASP A 12 -18.19 -18.04 16.05
N THR A 13 -17.01 -18.47 16.50
CA THR A 13 -15.78 -17.67 16.44
C THR A 13 -15.31 -17.50 14.99
N ASP A 14 -15.32 -18.58 14.22
CA ASP A 14 -14.94 -18.56 12.80
C ASP A 14 -15.96 -17.76 11.99
N LEU A 15 -17.25 -17.87 12.33
CA LEU A 15 -18.32 -17.10 11.69
C LEU A 15 -18.11 -15.61 11.90
N ASN A 16 -17.86 -15.20 13.14
CA ASN A 16 -17.56 -13.81 13.47
C ASN A 16 -16.30 -13.30 12.75
N ARG A 17 -15.26 -14.13 12.63
CA ARG A 17 -14.03 -13.77 11.91
C ARG A 17 -14.28 -13.58 10.41
N LEU A 18 -14.96 -14.52 9.77
CA LEU A 18 -15.31 -14.45 8.35
C LEU A 18 -16.23 -13.25 8.08
N TRP A 19 -17.18 -12.97 8.97
CA TRP A 19 -18.07 -11.81 8.87
C TRP A 19 -17.28 -10.49 8.92
N ARG A 20 -16.40 -10.34 9.91
CA ARG A 20 -15.51 -9.17 10.01
C ARG A 20 -14.62 -9.02 8.79
N ALA A 21 -14.06 -10.11 8.28
CA ALA A 21 -13.22 -10.09 7.10
C ALA A 21 -14.01 -9.72 5.82
N PHE A 22 -15.26 -10.19 5.71
CA PHE A 22 -16.17 -9.80 4.63
C PHE A 22 -16.46 -8.29 4.65
N LEU A 23 -16.77 -7.72 5.83
CA LEU A 23 -16.98 -6.27 5.97
C LEU A 23 -15.74 -5.44 5.61
N ARG A 24 -14.54 -6.00 5.80
CA ARG A 24 -13.27 -5.35 5.42
C ARG A 24 -12.95 -5.48 3.93
N ARG A 25 -13.69 -6.26 3.14
CA ARG A 25 -13.44 -6.43 1.69
C ARG A 25 -13.41 -5.08 0.95
N PHE A 26 -14.21 -4.12 1.38
CA PHE A 26 -14.25 -2.78 0.80
C PHE A 26 -12.90 -2.02 0.91
N ASP A 27 -12.04 -2.39 1.86
CA ASP A 27 -10.69 -1.84 1.98
C ASP A 27 -9.82 -2.18 0.75
N LEU A 28 -10.11 -3.28 0.04
CA LEU A 28 -9.43 -3.64 -1.21
C LEU A 28 -9.74 -2.64 -2.33
N GLU A 29 -10.98 -2.14 -2.41
CA GLU A 29 -11.36 -1.16 -3.44
C GLU A 29 -10.59 0.14 -3.28
N HIS A 30 -10.46 0.62 -2.03
CA HIS A 30 -9.63 1.78 -1.71
C HIS A 30 -8.16 1.54 -2.04
N THR A 31 -7.66 0.33 -1.76
CA THR A 31 -6.29 -0.06 -2.12
C THR A 31 -6.10 -0.01 -3.63
N PHE A 32 -6.96 -0.67 -4.41
CA PHE A 32 -6.89 -0.63 -5.87
C PHE A 32 -7.02 0.79 -6.44
N ARG A 33 -7.92 1.60 -5.89
CA ARG A 33 -8.04 3.02 -6.25
C ARG A 33 -6.73 3.76 -6.01
N PHE A 34 -6.11 3.57 -4.85
CA PHE A 34 -4.81 4.18 -4.53
C PHE A 34 -3.71 3.72 -5.49
N LEU A 35 -3.59 2.42 -5.75
CA LEU A 35 -2.59 1.86 -6.66
C LEU A 35 -2.75 2.45 -8.07
N LYS A 36 -3.98 2.48 -8.61
CA LYS A 36 -4.26 3.01 -9.96
C LYS A 36 -4.04 4.52 -10.05
N GLN A 37 -4.65 5.30 -9.16
CA GLN A 37 -4.71 6.75 -9.28
C GLN A 37 -3.49 7.47 -8.71
N THR A 38 -2.93 6.95 -7.61
CA THR A 38 -1.82 7.61 -6.93
C THR A 38 -0.48 7.05 -7.37
N LEU A 39 -0.29 5.74 -7.28
CA LEU A 39 0.97 5.09 -7.68
C LEU A 39 1.09 4.87 -9.19
N GLY A 40 -0.01 4.98 -9.94
CA GLY A 40 0.01 4.94 -11.39
C GLY A 40 0.06 3.52 -11.96
N TRP A 41 -0.56 2.55 -11.30
CA TRP A 41 -0.57 1.16 -11.76
C TRP A 41 -1.00 1.01 -13.23
N THR A 42 -1.95 1.81 -13.69
CA THR A 42 -2.45 1.79 -15.08
C THR A 42 -1.88 2.90 -15.97
N ARG A 43 -0.84 3.63 -15.52
CA ARG A 43 -0.23 4.72 -16.29
C ARG A 43 0.74 4.29 -17.40
N PRO A 44 1.61 3.28 -17.25
CA PRO A 44 2.63 3.02 -18.25
C PRO A 44 2.03 2.39 -19.52
N ARG A 45 2.60 2.75 -20.67
CA ARG A 45 2.28 2.16 -21.97
C ARG A 45 3.11 0.89 -22.17
N ILE A 46 2.68 -0.18 -21.53
CA ILE A 46 3.32 -1.50 -21.58
C ILE A 46 3.10 -2.14 -22.95
N ARG A 47 4.13 -2.79 -23.51
CA ARG A 47 4.06 -3.47 -24.81
C ARG A 47 4.08 -4.98 -24.72
N THR A 48 4.52 -5.56 -23.60
CA THR A 48 4.59 -7.01 -23.39
C THR A 48 4.03 -7.42 -22.03
N PRO A 49 3.47 -8.65 -21.88
CA PRO A 49 2.97 -9.13 -20.59
C PRO A 49 4.01 -9.05 -19.47
N ASN A 50 5.24 -9.48 -19.73
CA ASN A 50 6.33 -9.47 -18.75
C ASN A 50 6.68 -8.05 -18.24
N GLN A 51 6.51 -7.02 -19.07
CA GLN A 51 6.66 -5.63 -18.62
C GLN A 51 5.54 -5.23 -17.65
N GLY A 52 4.31 -5.71 -17.87
CA GLY A 52 3.18 -5.49 -16.98
C GLY A 52 3.34 -6.18 -15.63
N ASP A 53 3.88 -7.40 -15.62
CA ASP A 53 4.19 -8.12 -14.38
C ASP A 53 5.25 -7.38 -13.57
N ARG A 54 6.36 -6.98 -14.22
CA ARG A 54 7.41 -6.18 -13.57
C ARG A 54 6.88 -4.86 -13.02
N TRP A 55 6.03 -4.17 -13.78
CA TRP A 55 5.41 -2.94 -13.31
C TRP A 55 4.52 -3.17 -12.10
N THR A 56 3.74 -4.25 -12.09
CA THR A 56 2.91 -4.65 -10.94
C THR A 56 3.78 -4.90 -9.71
N TRP A 57 4.90 -5.61 -9.86
CA TRP A 57 5.86 -5.80 -8.76
C TRP A 57 6.44 -4.49 -8.23
N ILE A 58 6.77 -3.52 -9.11
CA ILE A 58 7.23 -2.19 -8.68
C ILE A 58 6.14 -1.46 -7.88
N ILE A 59 4.89 -1.50 -8.33
CA ILE A 59 3.76 -0.88 -7.63
C ILE A 59 3.53 -1.53 -6.26
N LEU A 60 3.59 -2.87 -6.17
CA LEU A 60 3.46 -3.61 -4.92
C LEU A 60 4.61 -3.31 -3.96
N ALA A 61 5.85 -3.24 -4.46
CA ALA A 61 7.01 -2.86 -3.67
C ALA A 61 6.87 -1.43 -3.12
N ALA A 62 6.48 -0.46 -3.95
CA ALA A 62 6.24 0.91 -3.52
C ALA A 62 5.12 1.00 -2.47
N HIS A 63 4.01 0.29 -2.65
CA HIS A 63 2.93 0.24 -1.67
C HIS A 63 3.41 -0.37 -0.33
N THR A 64 4.21 -1.44 -0.40
CA THR A 64 4.78 -2.10 0.78
C THR A 64 5.74 -1.18 1.52
N GLN A 65 6.61 -0.45 0.81
CA GLN A 65 7.48 0.56 1.40
C GLN A 65 6.70 1.64 2.15
N LEU A 66 5.59 2.13 1.57
CA LEU A 66 4.72 3.08 2.25
C LEU A 66 4.06 2.48 3.50
N ARG A 67 3.68 1.20 3.48
CA ARG A 67 3.12 0.54 4.67
C ARG A 67 4.16 0.39 5.79
N LEU A 68 5.39 0.01 5.45
CA LEU A 68 6.47 -0.14 6.43
C LEU A 68 6.92 1.21 7.00
N ALA A 69 6.97 2.25 6.17
CA ALA A 69 7.35 3.60 6.58
C ALA A 69 6.31 4.32 7.45
N ARG A 70 5.14 3.72 7.70
CA ARG A 70 4.03 4.35 8.42
C ARG A 70 4.45 4.93 9.78
N HIS A 71 5.23 4.18 10.55
CA HIS A 71 5.67 4.60 11.89
C HIS A 71 6.87 5.54 11.87
N LEU A 72 7.55 5.65 10.73
CA LEU A 72 8.74 6.49 10.57
C LEU A 72 8.38 7.88 10.01
N THR A 73 7.22 8.00 9.38
CA THR A 73 6.83 9.20 8.63
C THR A 73 6.09 10.19 9.53
N HIS A 74 6.61 11.42 9.61
CA HIS A 74 5.87 12.53 10.19
C HIS A 74 4.69 12.93 9.30
N ASP A 75 3.51 13.14 9.89
CA ASP A 75 2.32 13.54 9.14
C ASP A 75 2.44 15.00 8.66
N LEU A 76 2.70 15.19 7.36
CA LEU A 76 2.69 16.49 6.70
C LEU A 76 1.25 16.85 6.28
N ARG A 77 0.43 17.07 7.30
CA ARG A 77 -0.99 17.42 7.19
C ARG A 77 -1.18 18.80 6.57
N ARG A 78 -2.15 18.93 5.65
CA ARG A 78 -2.59 20.23 5.14
C ARG A 78 -3.51 20.93 6.17
N PRO A 79 -3.62 22.26 6.18
CA PRO A 79 -4.36 22.99 7.22
C PRO A 79 -5.79 22.47 7.47
N TRP A 80 -6.51 22.14 6.39
CA TRP A 80 -7.91 21.67 6.42
C TRP A 80 -8.08 20.16 6.68
N GLU A 81 -7.00 19.40 6.73
CA GLU A 81 -7.07 17.96 6.93
C GLU A 81 -7.24 17.63 8.41
N LYS A 82 -8.10 16.66 8.77
CA LYS A 82 -8.28 16.29 10.19
C LYS A 82 -6.97 15.74 10.81
N PRO A 83 -6.64 16.09 12.07
CA PRO A 83 -5.53 15.47 12.78
C PRO A 83 -5.73 13.95 12.90
N VAL A 84 -4.63 13.21 12.84
CA VAL A 84 -4.62 11.77 13.11
C VAL A 84 -3.74 11.56 14.33
N THR A 85 -4.34 11.11 15.43
CA THR A 85 -3.67 10.97 16.73
C THR A 85 -2.67 9.80 16.76
N GLU A 86 -2.91 8.77 15.93
CA GLU A 86 -2.14 7.53 15.98
C GLU A 86 -1.46 7.25 14.63
N PRO A 87 -0.13 7.04 14.58
CA PRO A 87 0.59 6.79 13.33
C PRO A 87 0.03 5.61 12.53
N HIS A 88 -0.52 4.59 13.21
CA HIS A 88 -1.09 3.42 12.55
C HIS A 88 -2.35 3.73 11.72
N ARG A 89 -2.98 4.89 11.92
CA ARG A 89 -4.15 5.35 11.17
C ARG A 89 -3.79 6.24 9.97
N LEU A 90 -2.52 6.53 9.73
CA LEU A 90 -2.10 7.30 8.57
C LEU A 90 -2.39 6.53 7.27
N THR A 91 -3.06 7.22 6.34
CA THR A 91 -3.36 6.66 5.02
C THR A 91 -2.09 6.61 4.16
N PRO A 92 -1.98 5.67 3.20
CA PRO A 92 -0.85 5.60 2.28
C PRO A 92 -0.55 6.93 1.56
N THR A 93 -1.59 7.71 1.25
CA THR A 93 -1.45 9.05 0.66
C THR A 93 -0.73 10.03 1.59
N ARG A 94 -1.08 10.05 2.88
CA ARG A 94 -0.40 10.92 3.86
C ARG A 94 1.04 10.51 4.08
N ILE A 95 1.29 9.21 4.22
CA ILE A 95 2.64 8.66 4.35
C ILE A 95 3.49 9.05 3.14
N ARG A 96 2.97 8.91 1.91
CA ARG A 96 3.69 9.28 0.69
C ARG A 96 4.15 10.74 0.68
N ARG A 97 3.41 11.68 1.29
CA ARG A 97 3.83 13.10 1.34
C ARG A 97 5.08 13.30 2.19
N GLY A 98 5.17 12.62 3.33
CA GLY A 98 6.33 12.66 4.22
C GLY A 98 7.46 11.71 3.83
N PHE A 99 7.18 10.67 3.03
CA PHE A 99 8.12 9.60 2.69
C PHE A 99 9.44 10.12 2.10
N ARG A 100 9.41 11.19 1.30
CA ARG A 100 10.62 11.80 0.74
C ARG A 100 11.62 12.28 1.80
N ASN A 101 11.13 12.64 2.99
CA ASN A 101 11.95 13.10 4.11
C ASN A 101 12.61 11.93 4.87
N LEU A 102 12.24 10.68 4.56
CA LEU A 102 12.89 9.49 5.11
C LEU A 102 14.17 9.14 4.34
N ARG A 103 14.22 9.44 3.03
CA ARG A 103 15.36 9.07 2.17
C ARG A 103 16.72 9.48 2.75
N PRO A 104 16.92 10.70 3.32
CA PRO A 104 18.21 11.08 3.91
C PRO A 104 18.58 10.29 5.18
N LYS A 105 17.61 9.65 5.84
CA LYS A 105 17.77 8.92 7.10
C LYS A 105 17.89 7.40 6.90
N THR A 106 17.67 6.92 5.68
CA THR A 106 17.73 5.51 5.34
C THR A 106 19.04 5.20 4.64
N THR A 107 19.67 4.07 4.98
CA THR A 107 20.84 3.56 4.25
C THR A 107 20.49 3.38 2.77
N LEU A 108 21.33 3.87 1.86
CA LEU A 108 21.20 3.56 0.43
C LEU A 108 21.85 2.20 0.15
N PRO A 109 21.09 1.15 -0.19
CA PRO A 109 21.67 -0.14 -0.58
C PRO A 109 22.22 -0.12 -2.01
N ALA A 110 21.92 0.91 -2.79
CA ALA A 110 22.38 1.03 -4.17
C ALA A 110 23.79 1.62 -4.21
N SER A 111 24.70 0.94 -4.91
CA SER A 111 26.02 1.46 -5.24
C SER A 111 25.92 2.68 -6.15
N ALA A 112 26.99 3.50 -6.17
CA ALA A 112 27.11 4.59 -7.11
C ALA A 112 26.92 4.09 -8.56
N PRO A 113 26.30 4.90 -9.44
CA PRO A 113 26.15 4.52 -10.85
C PRO A 113 27.53 4.30 -11.48
N LYS A 114 27.59 3.39 -12.45
CA LYS A 114 28.82 3.20 -13.24
C LYS A 114 29.15 4.52 -13.97
N PRO A 115 30.43 4.95 -14.02
CA PRO A 115 30.83 6.10 -14.79
C PRO A 115 30.40 5.91 -16.26
N SER A 116 29.78 6.93 -16.86
CA SER A 116 29.57 6.97 -18.31
C SER A 116 30.92 7.23 -18.99
N ARG A 117 31.22 6.46 -20.04
CA ARG A 117 32.38 6.69 -20.90
C ARG A 117 32.12 7.85 -21.86
#